data_AF-W1XQ39-F1
#
_entry.id   AF-W1XQ39-F1
#
_cell.length_a   1.000
_cell.length_b   1.000
_cell.length_c   1.000
_cell.angle_alpha   90.00
_cell.angle_beta   90.00
_cell.angle_gamma   90.00
#
_symmetry.space_group_name_H-M   'P 1'
#
loop_
_entity.id
_entity.type
_entity.pdbx_description
1 polymer ?
#
loop_
_entity_poly.entity_id
_entity_poly.type
_entity_poly.pdbx_seq_one_letter_code
_entity_poly.pdbx_strand_id
1 'polypeptide(L)'
;AAAINALRQQIQALKVTGRQKINLDPDIVRVAERGNPPLQGNYTLWVGPPPSTVTLFGLISRPGNQPFTPGRDVASYLSGQNLLSGADRSYAWVVYPDGRTQK
;
A
#
# COMPACT_ATOMS: atom_id res chain seq x y z
N ALA A 1 -16.42 17.52 8.80
CA ALA A 1 -15.93 17.93 7.46
C ALA A 1 -14.41 17.88 7.32
N ALA A 2 -13.63 18.46 8.25
CA ALA A 2 -12.16 18.54 8.14
C ALA A 2 -11.46 17.19 7.89
N ALA A 3 -11.81 16.14 8.64
CA ALA A 3 -11.21 14.81 8.48
C ALA A 3 -11.41 14.20 7.07
N ILE A 4 -12.62 14.37 6.50
CA ILE A 4 -12.94 13.91 5.14
C ILE A 4 -12.17 14.72 4.10
N ASN A 5 -12.01 16.04 4.30
CA ASN A 5 -11.25 16.88 3.39
C ASN A 5 -9.76 16.50 3.39
N ALA A 6 -9.18 16.21 4.57
CA ALA A 6 -7.81 15.72 4.67
C ALA A 6 -7.62 14.37 3.97
N LEU A 7 -8.57 13.44 4.12
CA LEU A 7 -8.54 12.17 3.39
C LEU A 7 -8.65 12.38 1.87
N ARG A 8 -9.53 13.28 1.42
CA ARG A 8 -9.65 13.63 0.00
C ARG A 8 -8.33 14.14 -0.57
N GLN A 9 -7.63 15.01 0.16
CA GLN A 9 -6.31 15.51 -0.27
C GLN A 9 -5.27 14.39 -0.39
N GLN A 10 -5.25 13.44 0.56
CA GLN A 10 -4.38 12.26 0.47
C GLN A 10 -4.67 11.43 -0.79
N ILE A 11 -5.95 11.19 -1.12
CA ILE A 11 -6.36 10.44 -2.31
C ILE A 11 -6.01 11.20 -3.60
N GLN A 12 -6.22 12.52 -3.64
CA GLN A 12 -5.93 13.37 -4.80
C GLN A 12 -4.43 13.41 -5.16
N ALA A 13 -3.55 13.17 -4.20
CA ALA A 13 -2.11 13.11 -4.44
C ALA A 13 -1.63 11.79 -5.07
N LEU A 14 -2.50 10.77 -5.17
CA LEU A 14 -2.11 9.47 -5.71
C LEU A 14 -1.96 9.50 -7.23
N LYS A 15 -0.80 9.04 -7.73
CA LYS A 15 -0.60 8.75 -9.15
C LYS A 15 -1.23 7.41 -9.49
N VAL A 16 -2.40 7.43 -10.12
CA VAL A 16 -3.13 6.22 -10.50
C VAL A 16 -2.62 5.69 -11.84
N THR A 17 -2.03 4.49 -11.82
CA THR A 17 -1.57 3.78 -13.03
C THR A 17 -2.41 2.54 -13.36
N GLY A 18 -3.21 2.05 -12.41
CA GLY A 18 -3.83 0.73 -12.47
C GLY A 18 -2.81 -0.40 -12.19
N ARG A 19 -3.33 -1.61 -11.92
CA ARG A 19 -2.51 -2.80 -11.69
C ARG A 19 -3.24 -4.05 -12.17
N GLN A 20 -2.57 -4.85 -12.98
CA GLN A 20 -2.99 -6.22 -13.25
C GLN A 20 -2.56 -7.12 -12.09
N LYS A 21 -3.47 -7.96 -11.59
CA LYS A 21 -3.21 -8.88 -10.48
C LYS A 21 -2.47 -10.13 -10.96
N ILE A 22 -1.28 -9.94 -11.53
CA ILE A 22 -0.36 -10.99 -11.94
C ILE A 22 0.83 -11.02 -10.98
N ASN A 23 1.31 -12.23 -10.67
CA ASN A 23 2.53 -12.38 -9.89
C ASN A 23 3.73 -12.18 -10.83
N LEU A 24 4.65 -11.30 -10.45
CA LEU A 24 5.87 -11.01 -11.20
C LEU A 24 7.12 -11.62 -10.54
N ASP A 25 6.96 -12.34 -9.43
CA ASP A 25 8.04 -13.08 -8.78
C ASP A 25 8.54 -14.21 -9.70
N PRO A 26 9.79 -14.16 -10.18
CA PRO A 26 10.32 -15.12 -11.13
C PRO A 26 10.35 -16.55 -10.57
N ASP A 27 10.48 -16.72 -9.26
CA ASP A 27 10.54 -18.04 -8.63
C ASP A 27 9.15 -18.69 -8.63
N ILE A 28 8.09 -17.88 -8.50
CA ILE A 28 6.71 -18.36 -8.55
C ILE A 28 6.25 -18.58 -10.00
N VAL A 29 6.56 -17.66 -10.90
CA VAL A 29 6.15 -17.71 -12.32
C VAL A 29 6.66 -18.97 -13.01
N ARG A 30 7.86 -19.45 -12.66
CA ARG A 30 8.49 -20.62 -13.29
C ARG A 30 7.85 -21.96 -12.95
N VAL A 31 7.17 -22.06 -11.80
CA VAL A 31 6.71 -23.34 -11.24
C VAL A 31 5.20 -23.51 -11.38
N ALA A 32 4.44 -22.41 -11.41
CA ALA A 32 2.99 -22.49 -11.49
C ALA A 32 2.50 -22.72 -12.93
N GLU A 33 1.65 -23.73 -13.12
CA GLU A 33 1.07 -24.13 -14.42
C GLU A 33 0.32 -22.98 -15.13
N ARG A 34 -0.18 -22.00 -14.37
CA ARG A 34 -0.81 -20.75 -14.87
C ARG A 34 -0.04 -19.48 -14.49
N GLY A 35 1.19 -19.62 -14.01
CA GLY A 35 2.03 -18.52 -13.54
C GLY A 35 2.60 -17.65 -14.66
N ASN A 36 2.60 -18.16 -15.90
CA ASN A 36 3.13 -17.48 -17.07
C ASN A 36 2.03 -17.31 -18.15
N PRO A 37 1.06 -16.39 -17.95
CA PRO A 37 0.03 -16.14 -18.94
C PRO A 37 0.64 -15.52 -20.21
N PRO A 38 0.17 -15.87 -21.41
CA PRO A 38 0.59 -15.20 -22.63
C PRO A 38 0.16 -13.73 -22.59
N LEU A 39 1.09 -12.83 -22.94
CA LEU A 39 0.81 -11.40 -23.04
C LEU A 39 0.36 -11.07 -24.47
N GLN A 40 -0.75 -10.36 -24.60
CA GLN A 40 -1.28 -9.92 -25.91
C GLN A 40 -1.69 -8.44 -25.84
N GLY A 41 -1.21 -7.64 -26.78
CA GLY A 41 -1.41 -6.19 -26.78
C GLY A 41 -0.29 -5.43 -26.08
N ASN A 42 -0.59 -4.20 -25.63
CA ASN A 42 0.40 -3.27 -25.09
C ASN A 42 0.33 -3.24 -23.56
N TYR A 43 1.50 -3.33 -22.92
CA TYR A 43 1.64 -3.30 -21.47
C TYR A 43 2.75 -2.32 -21.07
N THR A 44 2.59 -1.74 -19.89
CA THR A 44 3.63 -0.90 -19.27
C THR A 44 4.01 -1.51 -17.94
N LEU A 45 5.30 -1.80 -17.78
CA LEU A 45 5.87 -2.26 -16.52
C LEU A 45 6.55 -1.09 -15.81
N TRP A 46 6.10 -0.78 -14.60
CA TRP A 46 6.71 0.22 -13.72
C TRP A 46 7.49 -0.51 -12.62
N VAL A 47 8.80 -0.27 -12.56
CA VAL A 47 9.69 -0.82 -11.53
C VAL A 47 10.41 0.31 -10.81
N GLY A 48 10.80 0.05 -9.56
CA GLY A 48 11.56 0.99 -8.74
C GLY A 48 12.41 0.24 -7.72
N PRO A 49 13.33 0.94 -7.04
CA PRO A 49 14.10 0.35 -5.96
C PRO A 49 13.16 -0.09 -4.83
N PRO A 50 13.58 -1.07 -3.99
CA PRO A 50 12.85 -1.42 -2.79
C PRO A 50 12.61 -0.17 -1.92
N PRO A 51 11.38 0.06 -1.44
CA PRO A 51 11.08 1.23 -0.62
C PRO A 51 11.77 1.14 0.75
N SER A 52 12.32 2.26 1.21
CA SER A 52 12.91 2.40 2.56
C SER A 52 11.94 3.01 3.58
N THR A 53 10.68 3.19 3.19
CA THR A 53 9.64 3.83 4.00
C THR A 53 8.33 3.04 3.96
N VAL A 54 7.49 3.29 4.97
CA VAL A 54 6.08 2.89 5.02
C VAL A 54 5.25 4.16 4.94
N THR A 55 4.14 4.13 4.20
CA THR A 55 3.22 5.25 4.12
C THR A 55 2.05 5.04 5.07
N LEU A 56 1.88 5.95 6.02
CA LEU A 56 0.69 6.04 6.83
C LEU A 56 -0.38 6.83 6.08
N PHE A 57 -1.58 6.27 6.00
CA PHE A 57 -2.67 6.80 5.19
C PHE A 57 -3.99 6.67 5.94
N GLY A 58 -4.90 7.63 5.74
CA GLY A 58 -6.27 7.54 6.24
C GLY A 58 -6.64 8.64 7.23
N LEU A 59 -7.58 8.32 8.12
CA LEU A 59 -8.15 9.23 9.12
C LEU A 59 -7.31 9.29 10.39
N ILE A 60 -6.05 9.72 10.24
CA ILE A 60 -5.06 9.86 11.31
C ILE A 60 -4.48 11.27 11.35
N SER A 61 -3.94 11.67 12.48
CA SER A 61 -3.43 13.03 12.71
C SER A 61 -2.26 13.45 11.82
N ARG A 62 -1.38 12.51 11.47
CA ARG A 62 -0.11 12.77 10.78
C ARG A 62 0.15 11.70 9.72
N PRO A 63 -0.63 11.68 8.62
CA PRO A 63 -0.37 10.78 7.49
C PRO A 63 0.95 11.16 6.80
N GLY A 64 1.54 10.23 6.06
CA GLY A 64 2.78 10.44 5.31
C GLY A 64 3.79 9.30 5.46
N ASN A 65 4.98 9.52 4.92
CA ASN A 65 6.04 8.53 4.92
C ASN A 65 6.77 8.48 6.26
N GLN A 66 7.00 7.29 6.78
CA GLN A 66 7.86 7.01 7.92
C GLN A 66 8.97 6.03 7.52
N PRO A 67 10.19 6.16 8.09
CA PRO A 67 11.27 5.21 7.83
C PRO A 67 10.86 3.78 8.16
N PHE A 68 11.11 2.86 7.23
CA PHE A 68 10.92 1.44 7.48
C PHE A 68 11.99 0.95 8.47
N THR A 69 11.53 0.32 9.55
CA THR A 69 12.38 -0.29 10.58
C THR A 69 12.08 -1.78 10.64
N PRO A 70 13.07 -2.67 10.37
CA PRO A 70 12.89 -4.10 10.51
C PRO A 70 12.38 -4.50 11.91
N GLY A 71 11.43 -5.42 11.96
CA GLY A 71 10.85 -5.93 13.22
C GLY A 71 9.87 -4.97 13.91
N ARG A 72 9.69 -3.74 13.43
CA ARG A 72 8.67 -2.82 13.95
C ARG A 72 7.28 -3.27 13.49
N ASP A 73 6.38 -3.48 14.44
CA ASP A 73 5.00 -3.87 14.18
C ASP A 73 4.09 -2.68 13.79
N VAL A 74 2.89 -2.99 13.31
CA VAL A 74 1.90 -2.00 12.84
C VAL A 74 1.49 -1.04 13.96
N ALA A 75 1.25 -1.56 15.16
CA ALA A 75 0.85 -0.75 16.31
C ALA A 75 1.90 0.30 16.66
N SER A 76 3.19 -0.06 16.56
CA SER A 76 4.31 0.83 16.79
C SER A 76 4.40 1.96 15.76
N TYR A 77 4.05 1.72 14.48
CA TYR A 77 3.98 2.78 13.48
C TYR A 77 2.81 3.74 13.72
N LEU A 78 1.69 3.24 14.26
CA LEU A 78 0.54 4.05 14.62
C LEU A 78 0.71 4.74 15.99
N SER A 79 1.78 4.43 16.73
CA SER A 79 2.04 5.05 18.03
C SER A 79 2.16 6.58 17.91
N GLY A 80 1.43 7.29 18.77
CA GLY A 80 1.32 8.74 18.74
C GLY A 80 0.45 9.30 17.60
N GLN A 81 -0.20 8.48 16.78
CA GLN A 81 -1.26 8.97 15.89
C GLN A 81 -2.56 9.14 16.68
N ASN A 82 -3.22 10.29 16.52
CA ASN A 82 -4.60 10.45 16.96
C ASN A 82 -5.53 10.07 15.81
N LEU A 83 -6.54 9.26 16.11
CA LEU A 83 -7.60 8.94 15.18
C LEU A 83 -8.48 10.18 14.95
N LEU A 84 -8.76 10.49 13.69
CA LEU A 84 -9.70 11.56 13.34
C LEU A 84 -11.14 11.05 13.43
N SER A 85 -12.09 11.99 13.52
CA SER A 85 -13.53 11.65 13.55
C SER A 85 -13.92 10.78 12.35
N GLY A 86 -14.57 9.65 12.63
CA GLY A 86 -14.98 8.65 11.63
C GLY A 86 -13.95 7.55 11.34
N ALA A 87 -12.77 7.57 11.97
CA ALA A 87 -11.80 6.49 11.83
C ALA A 87 -12.28 5.18 12.48
N ASP A 88 -11.88 4.05 11.88
CA ASP A 88 -12.00 2.73 12.51
C ASP A 88 -11.12 2.70 13.78
N ARG A 89 -11.67 2.13 14.84
CA ARG A 89 -11.02 2.06 16.17
C ARG A 89 -10.42 0.70 16.49
N SER A 90 -10.66 -0.29 15.64
CA SER A 90 -10.35 -1.70 15.88
C SER A 90 -9.30 -2.23 14.92
N TYR A 91 -9.27 -1.74 13.69
CA TYR A 91 -8.44 -2.33 12.64
C TYR A 91 -7.71 -1.29 11.80
N ALA A 92 -6.54 -1.71 11.30
CA ALA A 92 -5.79 -1.04 10.26
C ALA A 92 -5.51 -2.05 9.14
N TRP A 93 -5.32 -1.58 7.91
CA TRP A 93 -4.94 -2.45 6.80
C TRP A 93 -3.48 -2.22 6.45
N VAL A 94 -2.73 -3.30 6.36
CA VAL A 94 -1.40 -3.32 5.73
C VAL A 94 -1.58 -3.64 4.26
N VAL A 95 -1.08 -2.77 3.39
CA VAL A 95 -1.04 -2.99 1.94
C VAL A 95 0.42 -3.14 1.52
N TYR A 96 0.81 -4.33 1.10
CA TYR A 96 2.18 -4.65 0.69
C TYR A 96 2.49 -4.11 -0.71
N PRO A 97 3.79 -3.97 -1.09
CA PRO A 97 4.19 -3.52 -2.43
C PRO A 97 3.65 -4.39 -3.57
N ASP A 98 3.35 -5.66 -3.31
CA ASP A 98 2.74 -6.61 -4.24
C ASP A 98 1.20 -6.47 -4.35
N GLY A 99 0.59 -5.60 -3.53
CA GLY A 99 -0.85 -5.38 -3.47
C GLY A 99 -1.60 -6.37 -2.58
N ARG A 100 -0.92 -7.31 -1.91
CA ARG A 100 -1.54 -8.12 -0.85
C ARG A 100 -1.97 -7.23 0.29
N THR A 101 -3.08 -7.60 0.92
CA THR A 101 -3.62 -6.89 2.08
C THR A 101 -3.71 -7.79 3.29
N GLN A 102 -3.48 -7.22 4.47
CA GLN A 102 -3.67 -7.87 5.76
C GLN A 102 -4.42 -6.91 6.70
N LYS A 103 -5.39 -7.43 7.43
CA LYS A 103 -6.20 -6.69 8.40
C LYS A 103 -5.65 -6.86 9.81
#